data_AF-F7XBX3-F1
#
_entry.id   AF-F7XBX3-F1
#
_cell.length_a   1.000
_cell.length_b   1.000
_cell.length_c   1.000
_cell.angle_alpha   90.00
_cell.angle_beta   90.00
_cell.angle_gamma   90.00
#
_symmetry.space_group_name_H-M   'P 1'
#
loop_
_entity.id
_entity.type
_entity.pdbx_description
1 polymer ?
#
loop_
_entity_poly.entity_id
_entity_poly.type
_entity_poly.pdbx_seq_one_letter_code
_entity_poly.pdbx_strand_id
1 'polypeptide(L)' 'MLRHYEQANTILPDGIKLLDEVFTEILTDKGLPRDCEAAARIATALFSIYLSGVRERDRLRQMVEVG' A
#
# COMPACT_ATOMS: atom_id res chain seq x y z
N MET A 1 8.20 20.11 -25.22
CA MET A 1 9.02 19.01 -24.64
C MET A 1 8.21 18.43 -23.49
N LEU A 2 7.68 17.21 -23.67
CA LEU A 2 6.79 16.58 -22.70
C LEU A 2 7.55 16.29 -21.40
N ARG A 3 6.88 16.58 -20.29
CA ARG A 3 7.35 16.44 -18.91
C ARG A 3 7.93 15.04 -18.70
N HIS A 4 9.24 14.96 -18.47
CA HIS A 4 9.86 13.78 -17.89
C HIS A 4 9.18 13.54 -16.53
N TYR A 5 8.31 12.55 -16.50
CA TYR A 5 7.75 11.94 -15.29
C TYR A 5 8.87 11.17 -14.57
N GLU A 6 9.94 11.87 -14.21
CA GLU A 6 10.95 11.39 -13.26
C GLU A 6 10.45 11.67 -11.83
N GLN A 7 9.17 11.36 -11.54
CA GLN A 7 8.74 11.10 -10.17
C GLN A 7 9.01 9.63 -9.87
N ALA A 8 10.26 9.21 -10.07
CA ALA A 8 10.72 7.88 -9.74
C ALA A 8 10.78 7.76 -8.21
N ASN A 9 9.80 7.03 -7.67
CA ASN A 9 9.98 6.18 -6.49
C ASN A 9 10.16 6.83 -5.10
N THR A 10 10.04 8.15 -4.95
CA THR A 10 10.03 8.73 -3.59
C THR A 10 8.62 8.62 -3.00
N ILE A 11 8.39 7.57 -2.20
CA ILE A 11 7.23 7.56 -1.31
C ILE A 11 7.47 8.65 -0.27
N LEU A 12 6.69 9.72 -0.35
CA LEU A 12 6.70 10.80 0.63
C LEU A 12 6.41 10.22 2.03
N PRO A 13 6.93 10.82 3.11
CA PRO A 13 6.65 10.35 4.47
C PRO A 13 5.15 10.26 4.77
N ASP A 14 4.34 11.13 4.16
CA ASP A 14 2.88 11.10 4.22
C ASP A 14 2.29 9.83 3.58
N GLY A 15 2.86 9.40 2.45
CA GLY A 15 2.49 8.14 1.78
C GLY A 15 2.87 6.91 2.59
N ILE A 16 4.03 6.93 3.25
CA ILE A 16 4.45 5.84 4.14
C ILE A 16 3.48 5.72 5.33
N LYS A 17 3.08 6.86 5.93
CA LYS A 17 2.09 6.88 7.01
C LYS A 17 0.74 6.32 6.55
N LEU A 18 0.25 6.76 5.40
CA LEU A 18 -1.01 6.25 4.83
C LEU A 18 -0.93 4.74 4.56
N LEU A 19 0.18 4.25 4.03
CA LEU A 19 0.40 2.81 3.83
C LEU A 19 0.42 2.04 5.14
N ASP A 20 1.09 2.57 6.18
CA ASP A 20 1.15 1.94 7.49
C ASP A 20 -0.22 1.90 8.19
N GLU A 21 -1.01 2.98 8.09
CA GLU A 21 -2.37 3.04 8.62
C GLU A 21 -3.28 2.02 7.92
N VAL A 22 -3.29 2.01 6.58
CA VAL A 22 -4.10 1.06 5.80
C VAL A 22 -3.67 -0.37 6.07
N PHE A 23 -2.36 -0.63 6.13
CA PHE A 23 -1.83 -1.95 6.43
C PHE A 23 -2.24 -2.44 7.81
N THR A 24 -2.09 -1.59 8.83
CA THR A 24 -2.46 -1.93 10.22
C THR A 24 -3.97 -2.16 10.35
N GLU A 25 -4.78 -1.37 9.65
CA GLU A 25 -6.24 -1.54 9.60
C GLU A 25 -6.62 -2.89 8.97
N ILE A 26 -6.02 -3.25 7.83
CA ILE A 26 -6.25 -4.54 7.16
C ILE A 26 -5.82 -5.72 8.05
N LEU A 27 -4.68 -5.61 8.72
CA LEU A 27 -4.21 -6.66 9.64
C LEU A 27 -5.15 -6.82 10.84
N THR A 28 -5.62 -5.71 11.40
CA THR A 28 -6.55 -5.70 12.53
C THR A 28 -7.90 -6.29 12.14
N ASP A 29 -8.44 -5.90 10.98
CA ASP A 29 -9.69 -6.41 10.41
C ASP A 29 -9.63 -7.93 10.16
N LYS A 30 -8.50 -8.41 9.64
CA LYS A 30 -8.26 -9.85 9.40
C LYS A 30 -7.80 -10.62 10.64
N GLY A 31 -7.57 -9.95 11.78
CA GLY A 31 -6.99 -10.55 12.98
C GLY A 31 -5.60 -11.17 12.76
N LEU A 32 -4.85 -10.66 11.78
CA LEU A 32 -3.54 -11.19 11.39
C LEU A 32 -2.42 -10.49 12.17
N PRO A 33 -1.45 -11.25 12.70
CA PRO A 33 -0.26 -10.64 13.27
C PRO A 33 0.62 -10.05 12.17
N ARG A 34 1.26 -8.92 12.46
CA ARG A 34 2.16 -8.21 11.55
C ARG A 34 3.39 -9.03 11.14
N ASP A 35 3.73 -10.04 11.95
CA ASP A 35 4.84 -10.96 11.75
C ASP A 35 4.44 -12.26 11.01
N CYS A 36 3.38 -12.21 10.19
CA CYS A 36 2.93 -13.37 9.42
C CYS A 36 3.31 -13.24 7.93
N GLU A 37 3.51 -14.37 7.25
CA GLU A 37 3.70 -14.39 5.79
C GLU A 37 2.53 -13.69 5.07
N ALA A 38 1.30 -13.85 5.56
CA ALA A 38 0.14 -13.16 5.03
C ALA A 38 0.30 -11.63 5.12
N ALA A 39 0.83 -11.11 6.22
CA ALA A 39 1.10 -9.69 6.41
C ALA A 39 2.18 -9.19 5.42
N ALA A 40 3.25 -9.96 5.20
CA ALA A 40 4.27 -9.62 4.22
C ALA A 40 3.72 -9.57 2.78
N ARG A 41 2.82 -10.50 2.42
CA ARG A 41 2.12 -10.50 1.12
C ARG A 41 1.23 -9.27 0.95
N ILE A 42 0.43 -8.96 1.97
CA ILE A 42 -0.43 -7.77 2.00
C ILE A 42 0.40 -6.49 1.85
N ALA A 43 1.51 -6.36 2.59
CA ALA A 43 2.39 -5.20 2.47
C ALA A 43 2.95 -5.08 1.04
N THR A 44 3.48 -6.17 0.48
CA THR A 44 4.05 -6.18 -0.88
C THR A 44 3.02 -5.78 -1.94
N ALA A 45 1.79 -6.29 -1.83
CA ALA A 45 0.69 -5.92 -2.71
C ALA A 45 0.34 -4.42 -2.56
N LEU A 46 0.20 -3.94 -1.33
CA LEU A 46 -0.12 -2.56 -1.00
C LEU A 46 0.92 -1.58 -1.58
N PHE A 47 2.21 -1.87 -1.40
CA PHE A 47 3.30 -1.07 -1.99
C PHE A 47 3.26 -1.09 -3.52
N SER A 48 3.01 -2.24 -4.14
CA SER A 48 2.95 -2.36 -5.60
C SER A 48 1.79 -1.53 -6.19
N ILE A 49 0.62 -1.58 -5.55
CA ILE A 49 -0.56 -0.79 -5.95
C ILE A 49 -0.29 0.71 -5.77
N TYR A 50 0.35 1.10 -4.67
CA TYR A 50 0.71 2.49 -4.39
C TYR A 50 1.73 3.05 -5.40
N LEU A 51 2.75 2.26 -5.74
CA LEU A 51 3.74 2.62 -6.76
C LEU A 51 3.13 2.70 -8.17
N SER A 52 2.05 1.95 -8.43
CA SER A 52 1.27 2.06 -9.66
C SER A 52 0.50 3.39 -9.79
N GLY A 53 0.43 4.17 -8.70
CA GLY A 53 -0.19 5.51 -8.67
C GLY A 53 -1.52 5.56 -7.93
N VAL A 54 -1.99 4.45 -7.36
CA VAL A 54 -3.22 4.38 -6.57
C VAL A 54 -2.92 4.87 -5.15
N ARG A 55 -3.45 6.04 -4.79
CA ARG A 55 -3.26 6.65 -3.46
C ARG A 55 -4.53 6.69 -2.61
N GLU A 56 -5.62 6.12 -3.11
CA GLU A 56 -6.91 6.11 -2.41
C GLU A 56 -6.98 4.92 -1.45
N ARG A 57 -7.28 5.19 -0.17
CA ARG A 57 -7.38 4.17 0.89
C ARG A 57 -8.35 3.04 0.54
N ASP A 58 -9.56 3.37 0.11
CA ASP A 58 -10.58 2.40 -0.27
C ASP A 58 -10.15 1.53 -1.46
N ARG A 59 -9.47 2.11 -2.45
CA ARG A 59 -8.94 1.36 -3.60
C ARG A 59 -7.81 0.44 -3.20
N LEU A 60 -6.89 0.92 -2.37
CA LEU A 60 -5.79 0.12 -1.82
C LEU A 60 -6.33 -1.09 -1.06
N ARG A 61 -7.31 -0.87 -0.16
CA ARG A 61 -7.97 -1.93 0.59
C ARG A 61 -8.68 -2.92 -0.34
N GLN A 62 -9.54 -2.44 -1.25
CA GLN A 62 -10.28 -3.28 -2.18
C GLN A 62 -9.38 -4.14 -3.06
N MET A 63 -8.25 -3.60 -3.54
CA MET A 63 -7.34 -4.33 -4.41
C MET A 63 -6.50 -5.37 -3.66
N VAL A 64 -6.16 -5.11 -2.40
CA VAL A 64 -5.44 -6.06 -1.54
C VAL A 64 -6.35 -7.18 -1.03
N GLU A 65 -7.66 -6.96 -0.94
CA GLU A 65 -8.64 -7.99 -0.55
C GLU A 65 -9.03 -8.96 -1.70
N VAL A 66 -8.76 -8.58 -2.95
CA VAL A 66 -9.14 -9.35 -4.15
C VAL A 66 -8.00 -10.27 -4.67
N GLY A 67 -6.78 -10.15 -4.13
CA GLY A 67 -5.62 -10.97 -4.50
C GLY A 67 -5.25 -12.02 -3.46
#